data_AF-A0A847DJY4-F1
#
_entry.id   AF-A0A847DJY4-F1
#
_cell.length_a   1.000
_cell.length_b   1.000
_cell.length_c   1.000
_cell.angle_alpha   90.00
_cell.angle_beta   90.00
_cell.angle_gamma   90.00
#
_symmetry.space_group_name_H-M   'P 1'
#
loop_
_entity.id
_entity.type
_entity.pdbx_description
1 polymer ?
#
loop_
_entity_poly.entity_id
_entity_poly.type
_entity_poly.pdbx_seq_one_letter_code
_entity_poly.pdbx_strand_id
1 'polypeptide(L)'
;MKRKMLVLVVFLFAGTLYASGYDAIKGSFSMYNPTVENVILDKIQSQTDPETGLVKIGALALKFDFLANALEEVDGLAVAAVHFSDNEDRYILDYHVDENSVAKIVLVTKNKKIINKVLYPEYDGSDKENKGSK
;
A
#
# COMPACT_ATOMS: atom_id res chain seq x y z
N MET A 1 -35.57 -33.75 37.81
CA MET A 1 -34.43 -32.92 37.39
C MET A 1 -34.35 -32.95 35.87
N LYS A 2 -34.70 -31.88 35.17
CA LYS A 2 -34.64 -31.81 33.69
C LYS A 2 -33.50 -30.87 33.30
N ARG A 3 -32.43 -31.43 32.73
CA ARG A 3 -31.28 -30.66 32.19
C ARG A 3 -31.77 -29.88 30.97
N LYS A 4 -31.66 -28.55 31.01
CA LYS A 4 -31.85 -27.69 29.83
C LYS A 4 -30.54 -27.67 29.06
N MET A 5 -30.56 -28.21 27.85
CA MET A 5 -29.46 -28.19 26.91
C MET A 5 -29.46 -26.80 26.25
N LEU A 6 -28.47 -25.96 26.59
CA LEU A 6 -28.30 -24.64 26.00
C LEU A 6 -27.64 -24.84 24.62
N VAL A 7 -28.39 -24.61 23.55
CA VAL A 7 -27.88 -24.65 22.18
C VAL A 7 -27.15 -23.33 21.91
N LEU A 8 -25.83 -23.40 21.73
CA LEU A 8 -25.00 -22.28 21.29
C LEU A 8 -25.22 -22.08 19.79
N VAL A 9 -25.95 -21.03 19.41
CA VAL A 9 -26.10 -20.62 18.01
C VAL A 9 -24.90 -19.74 17.65
N VAL A 10 -23.97 -20.29 16.88
CA VAL A 10 -22.87 -19.52 16.29
C VAL A 10 -23.42 -18.75 15.09
N PHE A 11 -23.58 -17.44 15.23
CA PHE A 11 -23.81 -16.55 14.10
C PHE A 11 -22.50 -16.41 13.31
N LEU A 12 -22.39 -17.20 12.23
CA LEU A 12 -21.44 -16.93 11.15
C LEU A 12 -21.90 -15.66 10.42
N PHE A 13 -21.34 -14.52 10.80
CA PHE A 13 -21.36 -13.34 9.94
C PHE A 13 -20.49 -13.66 8.72
N ALA A 14 -21.12 -14.21 7.69
CA ALA A 14 -20.59 -14.15 6.33
C ALA A 14 -20.47 -12.67 5.98
N GLY A 15 -19.26 -12.14 6.08
CA GLY A 15 -18.93 -10.81 5.61
C GLY A 15 -19.29 -10.74 4.14
N THR A 16 -20.37 -10.02 3.83
CA THR A 16 -20.74 -9.58 2.49
C THR A 16 -19.53 -8.89 1.88
N LEU A 17 -18.88 -9.56 0.92
CA LEU A 17 -17.94 -8.96 -0.02
C LEU A 17 -18.68 -7.82 -0.73
N TYR A 18 -18.48 -6.60 -0.25
CA TYR A 18 -18.74 -5.39 -1.03
C TYR A 18 -17.68 -5.32 -2.13
N ALA A 19 -17.90 -6.08 -3.18
CA ALA A 19 -17.27 -5.87 -4.48
C ALA A 19 -18.01 -4.71 -5.16
N SER A 20 -17.69 -3.49 -4.76
CA SER A 20 -18.09 -2.30 -5.51
C SER A 20 -16.88 -1.70 -6.19
N GLY A 21 -16.74 -2.01 -7.49
CA GLY A 21 -16.05 -1.16 -8.45
C GLY A 21 -14.53 -1.16 -8.41
N TYR A 22 -13.89 -2.32 -8.44
CA TYR A 22 -12.63 -2.42 -9.18
C TYR A 22 -12.99 -2.97 -10.55
N ASP A 23 -12.90 -2.11 -11.56
CA ASP A 23 -12.59 -2.59 -12.90
C ASP A 23 -11.39 -3.54 -12.75
N ALA A 24 -11.61 -4.80 -13.10
CA ALA A 24 -10.58 -5.80 -13.12
C ALA A 24 -9.54 -5.39 -14.18
N ILE A 25 -8.58 -4.56 -13.76
CA ILE A 25 -7.31 -4.44 -14.45
C ILE A 25 -6.78 -5.87 -14.47
N LYS A 26 -6.67 -6.44 -15.67
CA LYS A 26 -6.05 -7.74 -15.93
C LYS A 26 -4.55 -7.64 -15.62
N GLY A 27 -4.21 -7.52 -14.34
CA GLY A 27 -2.88 -7.81 -13.83
C GLY A 27 -2.81 -9.30 -13.53
N SER A 28 -1.79 -9.97 -14.04
CA SER A 28 -1.45 -11.32 -13.60
C SER A 28 -1.15 -11.25 -12.10
N PHE A 29 -2.07 -11.73 -11.24
CA PHE A 29 -1.80 -11.86 -9.81
C PHE A 29 -0.62 -12.82 -9.63
N SER A 30 0.55 -12.27 -9.34
CA SER A 30 1.75 -13.04 -9.07
C SER A 30 1.70 -13.56 -7.64
N MET A 31 2.24 -14.75 -7.47
CA MET A 31 2.38 -15.45 -6.20
C MET A 31 3.25 -14.61 -5.24
N TYR A 32 3.03 -14.77 -3.94
CA TYR A 32 3.89 -14.24 -2.87
C TYR A 32 5.38 -14.36 -3.22
N ASN A 33 6.13 -13.25 -3.14
CA ASN A 33 7.57 -13.21 -3.40
C ASN A 33 8.31 -12.65 -2.18
N PRO A 34 9.02 -13.51 -1.40
CA PRO A 34 9.70 -13.08 -0.19
C PRO A 34 10.86 -12.11 -0.46
N THR A 35 11.46 -12.14 -1.66
CA THR A 35 12.51 -11.20 -2.05
C THR A 35 11.95 -9.79 -2.17
N VAL A 36 10.80 -9.65 -2.86
CA VAL A 36 10.12 -8.36 -3.02
C VAL A 36 9.65 -7.82 -1.67
N GLU A 37 9.08 -8.68 -0.82
CA GLU A 37 8.70 -8.30 0.54
C GLU A 37 9.90 -7.78 1.34
N ASN A 38 11.02 -8.51 1.37
CA ASN A 38 12.21 -8.08 2.11
C ASN A 38 12.73 -6.73 1.61
N VAL A 39 12.80 -6.51 0.30
CA VAL A 39 13.22 -5.23 -0.28
C VAL A 39 12.32 -4.07 0.18
N ILE A 40 11.01 -4.30 0.26
CA ILE A 40 10.04 -3.30 0.74
C ILE A 40 10.20 -3.05 2.24
N LEU A 41 10.27 -4.11 3.04
CA LEU A 41 10.41 -4.01 4.49
C LEU A 41 11.73 -3.35 4.88
N ASP A 42 12.83 -3.67 4.20
CA ASP A 42 14.14 -3.03 4.39
C ASP A 42 14.05 -1.54 4.05
N LYS A 43 13.36 -1.17 2.96
CA LYS A 43 13.14 0.23 2.59
C LYS A 43 12.34 0.96 3.67
N ILE A 44 11.23 0.38 4.14
CA ILE A 44 10.40 0.93 5.21
C ILE A 44 11.22 1.11 6.48
N GLN A 45 11.99 0.10 6.88
CA GLN A 45 12.83 0.16 8.07
C GLN A 45 13.89 1.26 7.94
N SER A 46 14.54 1.40 6.77
CA SER A 46 15.53 2.46 6.53
C SER A 46 14.96 3.88 6.60
N GLN A 47 13.65 4.03 6.37
CA GLN A 47 12.92 5.30 6.42
C GLN A 47 12.18 5.51 7.75
N THR A 48 12.22 4.52 8.64
CA THR A 48 11.56 4.59 9.94
C THR A 48 12.42 5.37 10.92
N ASP A 49 11.83 6.43 11.47
CA ASP A 49 12.43 7.19 12.55
C ASP A 49 12.44 6.33 13.84
N PRO A 50 13.61 6.03 14.43
CA PRO A 50 13.70 5.09 15.55
C PRO A 50 13.09 5.64 16.85
N GLU A 51 12.92 6.96 16.98
CA GLU A 51 12.34 7.58 18.17
C GLU A 51 10.82 7.57 18.13
N THR A 52 10.26 7.82 16.94
CA THR A 52 8.80 7.96 16.75
C THR A 52 8.12 6.72 16.18
N GLY A 53 8.87 5.82 15.53
CA GLY A 53 8.33 4.69 14.79
C GLY A 53 7.57 5.08 13.51
N LEU A 54 7.67 6.35 13.08
CA LEU A 54 7.04 6.85 11.87
C LEU A 54 7.97 6.69 10.66
N VAL A 55 7.40 6.23 9.56
CA VAL A 55 8.07 6.03 8.28
C VAL A 55 7.98 7.33 7.48
N LYS A 56 9.14 7.90 7.11
CA LYS A 56 9.23 9.13 6.33
C LYS A 56 9.24 8.81 4.83
N ILE A 57 8.18 9.22 4.12
CA ILE A 57 8.00 8.95 2.69
C ILE A 57 7.65 10.27 1.99
N GLY A 58 8.64 10.89 1.34
CA GLY A 58 8.53 12.27 0.87
C GLY A 58 8.20 13.20 2.04
N ALA A 59 7.16 14.02 1.88
CA ALA A 59 6.68 14.93 2.94
C ALA A 59 5.75 14.28 3.99
N LEU A 60 5.51 12.96 3.91
CA LEU A 60 4.61 12.26 4.83
C LEU A 60 5.41 11.57 5.95
N ALA A 61 4.85 11.57 7.16
CA ALA A 61 5.33 10.77 8.29
C ALA A 61 4.19 9.87 8.74
N LEU A 62 4.26 8.57 8.42
CA LEU A 62 3.15 7.63 8.57
C LEU A 62 3.53 6.43 9.43
N LYS A 63 2.57 5.84 10.12
CA LYS A 63 2.71 4.55 10.79
C LYS A 63 2.49 3.43 9.79
N PHE A 64 3.41 2.48 9.73
CA PHE A 64 3.25 1.25 8.95
C PHE A 64 2.18 0.36 9.58
N ASP A 65 1.22 -0.10 8.76
CA ASP A 65 0.18 -1.03 9.19
C ASP A 65 0.48 -2.46 8.72
N PHE A 66 0.51 -2.68 7.40
CA PHE A 66 0.86 -3.98 6.81
C PHE A 66 1.20 -3.88 5.32
N LEU A 67 1.91 -4.90 4.80
CA LEU A 67 2.16 -5.14 3.38
C LEU A 67 1.09 -6.11 2.85
N ALA A 68 0.45 -5.79 1.73
CA ALA A 68 -0.48 -6.71 1.09
C ALA A 68 0.27 -7.87 0.41
N ASN A 69 -0.23 -9.09 0.56
CA ASN A 69 0.45 -10.29 0.06
C ASN A 69 0.31 -10.51 -1.46
N ALA A 70 -0.51 -9.69 -2.12
CA ALA A 70 -0.73 -9.78 -3.56
C ALA A 70 0.27 -8.89 -4.29
N LEU A 71 0.94 -9.48 -5.29
CA LEU A 71 1.87 -8.77 -6.15
C LEU A 71 1.28 -8.66 -7.55
N GLU A 72 1.41 -7.47 -8.12
CA GLU A 72 1.13 -7.20 -9.52
C GLU A 72 2.43 -6.96 -10.28
N GLU A 73 2.42 -7.09 -11.59
CA GLU A 73 3.53 -6.69 -12.45
C GLU A 73 3.09 -5.53 -13.33
N VAL A 74 3.80 -4.40 -13.23
CA VAL A 74 3.51 -3.18 -13.99
C VAL A 74 4.81 -2.65 -14.57
N ASP A 75 4.85 -2.49 -15.90
CA ASP A 75 6.03 -2.01 -16.65
C ASP A 75 7.31 -2.81 -16.34
N GLY A 76 7.19 -4.12 -16.11
CA GLY A 76 8.31 -5.01 -15.77
C GLY A 76 8.81 -4.89 -14.33
N LEU A 77 8.08 -4.19 -13.46
CA LEU A 77 8.37 -4.07 -12.03
C LEU A 77 7.33 -4.83 -11.21
N ALA A 78 7.78 -5.47 -10.12
CA ALA A 78 6.87 -6.02 -9.13
C ALA A 78 6.25 -4.87 -8.33
N VAL A 79 4.93 -4.86 -8.18
CA VAL A 79 4.20 -3.84 -7.46
C VAL A 79 3.48 -4.46 -6.28
N ALA A 80 3.71 -3.90 -5.09
CA ALA A 80 3.02 -4.31 -3.88
C ALA A 80 2.34 -3.12 -3.23
N ALA A 81 1.10 -3.32 -2.79
CA ALA A 81 0.35 -2.33 -2.04
C ALA A 81 0.75 -2.37 -0.56
N VAL A 82 1.12 -1.21 -0.01
CA VAL A 82 1.53 -1.05 1.38
C VAL A 82 0.58 -0.10 2.09
N HIS A 83 0.09 -0.53 3.25
CA HIS A 83 -0.89 0.19 4.03
C HIS A 83 -0.23 0.97 5.18
N PHE A 84 -0.63 2.23 5.31
CA PHE A 84 -0.14 3.13 6.33
C PHE A 84 -1.29 3.96 6.94
N SER A 85 -1.04 4.56 8.10
CA SER A 85 -1.96 5.47 8.78
C SER A 85 -1.25 6.63 9.49
N ASP A 86 -1.95 7.73 9.73
CA ASP A 86 -1.49 8.85 10.59
C ASP A 86 -2.47 9.11 11.75
N ASN A 87 -3.18 8.06 12.19
CA ASN A 87 -4.32 8.04 13.12
C ASN A 87 -5.64 8.61 12.58
N GLU A 88 -5.60 9.67 11.78
CA GLU A 88 -6.80 10.28 11.19
C GLU A 88 -7.16 9.62 9.87
N ASP A 89 -6.15 9.38 9.05
CA ASP A 89 -6.29 8.95 7.66
C ASP A 89 -5.61 7.60 7.42
N ARG A 90 -6.12 6.89 6.41
CA ARG A 90 -5.51 5.66 5.88
C ARG A 90 -4.97 5.89 4.48
N TYR A 91 -3.81 5.33 4.24
CA TYR A 91 -3.04 5.50 3.02
C TYR A 91 -2.72 4.14 2.41
N ILE A 92 -2.79 4.07 1.08
CA ILE A 92 -2.29 2.93 0.31
C ILE A 92 -1.23 3.45 -0.65
N LEU A 93 -0.02 2.94 -0.51
CA LEU A 93 1.12 3.29 -1.32
C LEU A 93 1.56 2.07 -2.13
N ASP A 94 1.71 2.23 -3.43
CA ASP A 94 2.28 1.20 -4.30
C ASP A 94 3.79 1.33 -4.31
N TYR A 95 4.47 0.26 -3.90
CA TYR A 95 5.92 0.12 -3.98
C TYR A 95 6.24 -0.67 -5.25
N HIS A 96 6.87 0.00 -6.20
CA HIS A 96 7.41 -0.63 -7.40
C HIS A 96 8.85 -1.04 -7.15
N VAL A 97 9.10 -2.33 -7.32
CA VAL A 97 10.34 -3.01 -6.96
C VAL A 97 10.97 -3.57 -8.22
N ASP A 98 12.22 -3.19 -8.46
CA ASP A 98 13.09 -3.89 -9.40
C ASP A 98 13.76 -5.09 -8.70
N GLU A 99 14.66 -5.79 -9.38
CA GLU A 99 15.27 -7.03 -8.86
C GLU A 99 15.74 -6.95 -7.40
N ASN A 100 16.25 -5.80 -6.94
CA ASN A 100 16.85 -5.66 -5.62
C ASN A 100 16.55 -4.33 -4.89
N SER A 101 15.73 -3.44 -5.46
CA SER A 101 15.50 -2.12 -4.89
C SER A 101 14.10 -1.57 -5.15
N VAL A 102 13.65 -0.67 -4.28
CA VAL A 102 12.43 0.10 -4.52
C VAL A 102 12.74 1.21 -5.51
N ALA A 103 12.21 1.09 -6.73
CA ALA A 103 12.42 2.03 -7.82
C ALA A 103 11.47 3.24 -7.73
N LYS A 104 10.23 3.03 -7.28
CA LYS A 104 9.19 4.08 -7.23
C LYS A 104 8.19 3.81 -6.11
N ILE A 105 7.74 4.87 -5.43
CA ILE A 105 6.64 4.80 -4.45
C ILE A 105 5.53 5.76 -4.90
N VAL A 106 4.30 5.26 -5.03
CA VAL A 106 3.14 6.04 -5.47
C VAL A 106 2.07 6.02 -4.40
N LEU A 107 1.63 7.19 -3.92
CA LEU A 107 0.42 7.32 -3.13
C LEU A 107 -0.80 7.10 -4.03
N VAL A 108 -1.43 5.93 -3.90
CA VAL A 108 -2.61 5.55 -4.67
C VAL A 108 -3.86 6.10 -4.03
N THR A 109 -4.04 5.88 -2.72
CA THR A 109 -5.25 6.33 -2.01
C THR A 109 -4.94 7.02 -0.69
N LYS A 110 -5.79 8.00 -0.36
CA LYS A 110 -5.91 8.61 0.97
C LYS A 110 -7.39 8.61 1.34
N ASN A 111 -7.79 7.94 2.42
CA ASN A 111 -9.19 7.80 2.85
C ASN A 111 -10.13 7.35 1.73
N LYS A 112 -9.74 6.30 0.99
CA LYS A 112 -10.49 5.75 -0.15
C LYS A 112 -10.64 6.71 -1.33
N LYS A 113 -10.06 7.91 -1.29
CA LYS A 113 -9.96 8.81 -2.45
C LYS A 113 -8.69 8.46 -3.22
N ILE A 114 -8.83 8.31 -4.53
CA ILE A 114 -7.71 8.06 -5.44
C ILE A 114 -6.92 9.36 -5.61
N ILE A 115 -5.60 9.29 -5.43
CA ILE A 115 -4.67 10.43 -5.48
C ILE A 115 -3.68 10.28 -6.63
N ASN A 116 -3.06 9.11 -6.79
CA ASN A 116 -2.04 8.79 -7.80
C ASN A 116 -0.89 9.81 -7.85
N LYS A 117 -0.17 9.97 -6.74
CA LYS A 117 0.97 10.89 -6.63
C LYS A 117 2.27 10.12 -6.39
N VAL A 118 3.29 10.35 -7.21
CA VAL A 118 4.64 9.82 -6.97
C VAL A 118 5.26 10.51 -5.77
N LEU A 119 5.76 9.73 -4.81
CA LEU A 119 6.45 10.21 -3.60
C LEU A 119 7.94 9.86 -3.60
N TYR A 120 8.34 8.85 -4.36
CA TYR A 120 9.74 8.44 -4.51
C TYR A 120 10.02 7.98 -5.96
N PRO A 121 11.17 8.35 -6.55
CA PRO A 121 12.13 9.33 -6.03
C PRO A 121 11.45 10.70 -5.84
N GLU A 122 11.89 11.47 -4.85
CA GLU A 122 11.32 12.80 -4.59
C GLU A 122 11.51 13.65 -5.84
N TYR A 123 10.42 13.93 -6.55
CA TYR A 123 10.43 14.88 -7.65
C TYR A 123 10.31 16.28 -7.03
N ASP A 124 11.46 16.93 -6.81
CA ASP A 124 11.53 18.35 -6.53
C ASP A 124 11.26 19.09 -7.84
N GLY A 125 10.01 19.46 -8.08
CA GLY A 125 9.59 20.14 -9.31
C GLY A 125 10.26 21.51 -9.45
N SER A 126 11.49 21.52 -9.98
CA SER A 126 12.11 22.65 -10.67
C SER A 126 12.16 22.41 -12.19
N ASP A 127 11.18 21.68 -12.72
CA ASP A 127 10.90 21.75 -14.15
C ASP A 127 10.14 23.05 -14.42
N LYS A 128 10.94 24.03 -14.84
CA LYS A 128 10.52 25.29 -15.44
C LYS A 128 9.25 25.07 -16.27
N GLU A 129 8.21 25.86 -15.98
CA GLU A 129 7.24 26.24 -17.00
C GLU A 129 8.03 26.58 -18.27
N ASN A 130 7.98 25.70 -19.28
CA ASN A 130 8.41 26.07 -20.61
C ASN A 130 7.37 27.03 -21.18
N LYS A 131 7.41 28.28 -20.70
CA LYS A 131 6.93 29.44 -21.43
C LYS A 131 7.92 29.71 -22.57
N GLY A 132 7.89 28.85 -23.58
CA GLY A 132 8.47 29.10 -24.89
C GLY A 132 7.33 29.06 -25.90
N SER A 133 6.65 30.19 -26.14
CA SER A 133 6.99 31.09 -27.26
C SER A 133 7.13 30.37 -28.59
N LYS A 134 6.02 30.27 -29.34
CA LYS A 134 5.87 30.89 -30.66
C LYS A 134 4.41 30.99 -31.03
#